data_AF-A0A5E4IX96-F1
#
_entry.id   AF-A0A5E4IX96-F1
#
_cell.length_a   1.000
_cell.length_b   1.000
_cell.length_c   1.000
_cell.angle_alpha   90.00
_cell.angle_beta   90.00
_cell.angle_gamma   90.00
#
_symmetry.space_group_name_H-M   'P 1'
#
loop_
_entity.id
_entity.type
_entity.pdbx_description
1 polymer ?
#
loop_
_entity_poly.entity_id
_entity_poly.type
_entity_poly.pdbx_seq_one_letter_code
_entity_poly.pdbx_strand_id
1 'polypeptide(L)'
;MGLLISLLVRLVVCSNSGYELNANPRKCIIPQGIIAMDSEFAKKIGFVSSRFLSCSYLWGEGNRIIIRTIECTDRRRGYLRELFKAIWDLGIEIAVRTPLGTMQEILMHYGFKKTLVQDPIFGRVELWVRSKQP
;
A
#
# COMPACT_ATOMS: atom_id res chain seq x y z
N MET A 1 -13.59 -63.29 7.23
CA MET A 1 -12.51 -63.49 6.24
C MET A 1 -12.51 -62.25 5.35
N GLY A 2 -11.66 -61.25 5.49
CA GLY A 2 -10.44 -61.05 6.27
C GLY A 2 -9.60 -59.99 5.54
N LEU A 3 -9.04 -59.04 6.30
CA LEU A 3 -7.91 -58.15 5.98
C LEU A 3 -8.15 -57.11 4.85
N LEU A 4 -7.63 -55.88 4.88
CA LEU A 4 -6.60 -55.26 5.72
C LEU A 4 -6.76 -53.74 5.62
N ILE A 5 -6.57 -53.10 6.77
CA ILE A 5 -6.47 -51.66 6.99
C ILE A 5 -5.29 -51.09 6.17
N SER A 6 -5.49 -49.97 5.49
CA SER A 6 -4.39 -49.05 5.18
C SER A 6 -4.85 -47.62 5.43
N LEU A 7 -4.61 -47.20 6.66
CA LEU A 7 -4.73 -45.84 7.17
C LEU A 7 -3.57 -45.03 6.57
N LEU A 8 -3.79 -44.36 5.44
CA LEU A 8 -2.80 -43.43 4.88
C LEU A 8 -2.91 -42.09 5.61
N VAL A 9 -2.25 -42.03 6.78
CA VAL A 9 -1.88 -40.78 7.45
C VAL A 9 -0.87 -40.07 6.55
N ARG A 10 -1.33 -39.12 5.74
CA ARG A 10 -0.43 -38.11 5.16
C ARG A 10 -0.32 -36.97 6.15
N LEU A 11 0.72 -37.04 6.97
CA LEU A 11 1.37 -35.88 7.58
C LEU A 11 1.80 -34.93 6.45
N VAL A 12 0.98 -33.91 6.17
CA VAL A 12 1.43 -32.76 5.40
C VAL A 12 2.08 -31.81 6.38
N VAL A 13 3.41 -31.81 6.36
CA VAL A 13 4.28 -30.88 7.06
C VAL A 13 3.99 -29.46 6.54
N CYS A 14 3.73 -28.54 7.47
CA CYS A 14 3.63 -27.11 7.19
C CYS A 14 4.93 -26.58 6.55
N SER A 15 4.84 -25.97 5.38
CA SER A 15 5.81 -24.97 4.94
C SER A 15 5.17 -23.99 3.97
N ASN A 16 5.16 -22.73 4.40
CA ASN A 16 4.74 -21.52 3.70
C ASN A 16 3.42 -21.61 2.94
N SER A 17 2.36 -21.12 3.59
CA SER A 17 1.17 -20.58 2.95
C SER A 17 1.59 -19.47 1.98
N GLY A 18 1.88 -19.85 0.74
CA GLY A 18 1.89 -18.96 -0.39
C GLY A 18 0.45 -18.48 -0.58
N TYR A 19 0.23 -17.19 -0.37
CA TYR A 19 -1.02 -16.57 -0.80
C TYR A 19 -0.99 -16.51 -2.33
N GLU A 20 -1.50 -17.55 -2.99
CA GLU A 20 -1.92 -17.43 -4.38
C GLU A 20 -3.23 -16.65 -4.42
N LEU A 21 -3.11 -15.33 -4.34
CA LEU A 21 -4.19 -14.43 -4.74
C LEU A 21 -4.24 -14.47 -6.26
N ASN A 22 -5.31 -15.07 -6.78
CA ASN A 22 -5.86 -14.93 -8.14
C ASN A 22 -5.04 -13.99 -9.03
N ALA A 23 -4.36 -14.57 -10.02
CA ALA A 23 -3.53 -13.86 -10.99
C ALA A 23 -4.38 -12.86 -11.79
N ASN A 24 -4.52 -11.64 -11.27
CA ASN A 24 -4.93 -10.48 -12.03
C ASN A 24 -3.71 -10.09 -12.91
N PRO A 25 -3.79 -10.14 -14.24
CA PRO A 25 -2.64 -10.04 -15.15
C PRO A 25 -1.96 -8.65 -15.18
N ARG A 26 -2.32 -7.73 -14.27
CA ARG A 26 -1.71 -6.41 -14.12
C ARG A 26 -1.09 -6.21 -12.73
N LYS A 27 -0.31 -7.17 -12.25
CA LYS A 27 0.41 -6.99 -10.97
C LYS A 27 1.56 -5.99 -11.18
N CYS A 28 1.30 -4.72 -10.90
CA CYS A 28 2.36 -3.72 -10.84
C CYS A 28 3.32 -4.08 -9.70
N ILE A 29 4.62 -4.18 -10.00
CA ILE A 29 5.65 -4.42 -8.98
C ILE A 29 5.95 -3.08 -8.30
N ILE A 30 5.70 -3.01 -7.00
CA ILE A 30 6.01 -1.83 -6.18
C ILE A 30 7.44 -1.98 -5.65
N PRO A 31 8.33 -0.99 -5.82
CA PRO A 31 9.62 -0.96 -5.14
C PRO A 31 9.41 -1.05 -3.62
N GLN A 32 10.03 -2.02 -2.97
CA GLN A 32 9.93 -2.17 -1.52
C GLN A 32 10.91 -1.21 -0.84
N GLY A 33 10.47 -0.52 0.21
CA GLY A 33 11.28 0.53 0.84
C GLY A 33 11.01 1.93 0.29
N ILE A 34 12.02 2.80 0.35
CA ILE A 34 11.89 4.18 -0.12
C ILE A 34 11.66 4.21 -1.63
N ILE A 35 10.58 4.86 -2.05
CA ILE A 35 10.35 5.19 -3.46
C ILE A 35 10.96 6.57 -3.70
N ALA A 36 12.17 6.58 -4.28
CA ALA A 36 12.88 7.82 -4.57
C ALA A 36 12.08 8.67 -5.57
N MET A 37 11.97 9.97 -5.29
CA MET A 37 11.40 10.95 -6.19
C MET A 37 12.14 10.92 -7.52
N ASP A 38 11.41 11.09 -8.63
CA ASP A 38 11.95 11.01 -10.00
C ASP A 38 12.56 9.65 -10.40
N SER A 39 12.45 8.61 -9.58
CA SER A 39 12.70 7.23 -10.04
C SER A 39 11.69 6.83 -11.12
N GLU A 40 12.01 5.80 -11.91
CA GLU A 40 11.13 5.32 -12.99
C GLU A 40 9.72 4.95 -12.50
N PHE A 41 9.63 4.29 -11.34
CA PHE A 41 8.34 4.00 -10.71
C PHE A 41 7.63 5.27 -10.25
N ALA A 42 8.36 6.20 -9.62
CA ALA A 42 7.80 7.45 -9.14
C ALA A 42 7.24 8.32 -10.28
N LYS A 43 7.97 8.43 -11.40
CA LYS A 43 7.50 9.09 -12.63
C LYS A 43 6.21 8.47 -13.15
N LYS A 44 6.11 7.13 -13.15
CA LYS A 44 4.91 6.40 -13.61
C LYS A 44 3.64 6.78 -12.82
N ILE A 45 3.77 7.07 -11.52
CA ILE A 45 2.65 7.50 -10.67
C ILE A 45 2.56 9.02 -10.50
N GLY A 46 3.44 9.79 -11.17
CA GLY A 46 3.48 11.25 -11.10
C GLY A 46 4.15 11.83 -9.85
N PHE A 47 4.85 11.03 -9.05
CA PHE A 47 5.63 11.48 -7.88
C PHE A 47 7.00 12.03 -8.32
N VAL A 48 7.01 13.29 -8.76
CA VAL A 48 8.20 13.95 -9.35
C VAL A 48 8.50 15.29 -8.67
N SER A 49 9.76 15.71 -8.69
CA SER A 49 10.23 16.94 -8.01
C SER A 49 9.64 18.23 -8.58
N SER A 50 9.15 18.21 -9.81
CA SER A 50 8.40 19.35 -10.38
C SER A 50 7.03 19.55 -9.73
N ARG A 51 6.48 18.52 -9.08
CA ARG A 51 5.12 18.53 -8.47
C ARG A 51 5.14 18.46 -6.95
N PHE A 52 6.20 17.91 -6.37
CA PHE A 52 6.31 17.66 -4.93
C PHE A 52 7.62 18.19 -4.35
N LEU A 53 7.57 18.69 -3.11
CA LEU A 53 8.74 19.17 -2.40
C LEU A 53 9.60 18.00 -1.91
N SER A 54 10.91 18.24 -1.77
CA SER A 54 11.92 17.24 -1.36
C SER A 54 11.66 16.56 -0.01
N CYS A 55 10.84 17.16 0.87
CA CYS A 55 10.40 16.57 2.14
C CYS A 55 9.28 15.53 1.96
N SER A 56 8.84 15.24 0.73
CA SER A 56 7.84 14.24 0.43
C SER A 56 8.44 12.85 0.39
N TYR A 57 7.78 11.89 1.04
CA TYR A 57 8.27 10.52 1.21
C TYR A 57 7.17 9.48 0.98
N LEU A 58 7.42 8.62 0.00
CA LEU A 58 6.64 7.41 -0.29
C LEU A 58 7.45 6.17 0.09
N TRP A 59 6.78 5.16 0.65
CA TRP A 59 7.36 3.89 1.03
C TRP A 59 6.52 2.74 0.49
N GLY A 60 7.11 1.84 -0.29
CA GLY A 60 6.42 0.63 -0.75
C GLY A 60 6.51 -0.49 0.28
N GLU A 61 5.38 -1.14 0.53
CA GLU A 61 5.28 -2.27 1.45
C GLU A 61 4.21 -3.25 0.95
N GLY A 62 4.60 -4.45 0.55
CA GLY A 62 3.67 -5.44 0.01
C GLY A 62 2.94 -4.91 -1.23
N ASN A 63 1.61 -4.82 -1.15
CA ASN A 63 0.72 -4.33 -2.20
C ASN A 63 0.26 -2.87 -1.99
N ARG A 64 0.91 -2.12 -1.09
CA ARG A 64 0.55 -0.74 -0.77
C ARG A 64 1.72 0.23 -0.87
N ILE A 65 1.37 1.51 -1.05
CA ILE A 65 2.25 2.65 -0.86
C ILE A 65 1.83 3.37 0.42
N ILE A 66 2.78 3.55 1.33
CA ILE A 66 2.62 4.32 2.55
C ILE A 66 3.16 5.72 2.31
N ILE A 67 2.31 6.72 2.51
CA ILE A 67 2.66 8.13 2.49
C ILE A 67 3.03 8.53 3.91
N ARG A 68 4.30 8.93 4.13
CA ARG A 68 4.74 9.47 5.41
C ARG A 68 4.57 10.99 5.47
N THR A 69 5.01 11.67 4.41
CA THR A 69 4.87 13.11 4.22
C THR A 69 4.64 13.36 2.74
N ILE A 70 3.78 14.31 2.40
CA ILE A 70 3.56 14.71 1.01
C ILE A 70 3.23 16.20 0.98
N GLU A 71 4.00 16.97 0.22
CA GLU A 71 3.78 18.41 0.06
C GLU A 71 3.95 18.77 -1.42
N CYS A 72 2.97 19.50 -1.96
CA CYS A 72 2.95 19.85 -3.38
C CYS A 72 3.69 21.18 -3.60
N THR A 73 4.36 21.32 -4.76
CA THR A 73 4.93 22.61 -5.19
C THR A 73 3.85 23.66 -5.43
N ASP A 74 2.66 23.23 -5.87
CA ASP A 74 1.46 24.06 -6.02
C ASP A 74 0.21 23.28 -5.58
N ARG A 75 -0.40 23.72 -4.48
CA ARG A 75 -1.59 23.07 -3.88
C ARG A 75 -2.86 23.22 -4.73
N ARG A 76 -2.92 24.16 -5.68
CA ARG A 76 -4.12 24.42 -6.51
C ARG A 76 -4.20 23.53 -7.74
N ARG A 77 -3.11 22.83 -8.09
CA ARG A 77 -3.00 22.00 -9.29
C ARG A 77 -3.62 20.61 -9.15
N GLY A 78 -3.90 20.17 -7.92
CA GLY A 78 -4.50 18.86 -7.68
C GLY A 78 -3.52 17.69 -7.84
N TYR A 79 -2.21 17.92 -7.72
CA TYR A 79 -1.18 16.87 -7.87
C TYR A 79 -1.38 15.69 -6.92
N LEU A 80 -1.85 15.94 -5.68
CA LEU A 80 -2.16 14.86 -4.74
C LEU A 80 -3.31 13.96 -5.24
N ARG A 81 -4.36 14.56 -5.82
CA ARG A 81 -5.48 13.81 -6.41
C ARG A 81 -5.00 12.96 -7.58
N GLU A 82 -4.16 13.51 -8.45
CA GLU A 82 -3.58 12.80 -9.58
C GLU A 82 -2.70 11.62 -9.14
N LEU A 83 -1.87 11.84 -8.11
CA LEU A 83 -1.05 10.78 -7.51
C LEU A 83 -1.92 9.65 -6.96
N PHE A 84 -2.95 9.98 -6.18
CA PHE A 84 -3.86 8.97 -5.63
C PHE A 84 -4.54 8.17 -6.74
N LYS A 85 -5.05 8.87 -7.75
CA LYS A 85 -5.69 8.24 -8.91
C LYS A 85 -4.71 7.29 -9.63
N ALA A 86 -3.50 7.73 -9.93
CA ALA A 86 -2.51 6.91 -10.63
C ALA A 86 -2.14 5.65 -9.84
N ILE A 87 -1.99 5.76 -8.51
CA ILE A 87 -1.73 4.59 -7.65
C ILE A 87 -2.93 3.63 -7.67
N TRP A 88 -4.16 4.13 -7.55
CA TRP A 88 -5.35 3.28 -7.61
C TRP A 88 -5.60 2.65 -8.97
N ASP A 89 -5.33 3.35 -10.07
CA ASP A 89 -5.44 2.81 -11.43
C ASP A 89 -4.49 1.61 -11.65
N LEU A 90 -3.39 1.54 -10.88
CA LEU A 90 -2.46 0.41 -10.84
C LEU A 90 -2.90 -0.72 -9.89
N GLY A 91 -4.05 -0.59 -9.23
CA GLY A 91 -4.56 -1.56 -8.26
C GLY A 91 -3.78 -1.59 -6.95
N ILE A 92 -3.05 -0.52 -6.63
CA ILE A 92 -2.21 -0.42 -5.44
C ILE A 92 -2.99 0.25 -4.31
N GLU A 93 -2.86 -0.27 -3.09
CA GLU A 93 -3.47 0.32 -1.91
C GLU A 93 -2.67 1.55 -1.43
N ILE A 94 -3.36 2.56 -0.89
CA ILE A 94 -2.71 3.72 -0.28
C ILE A 94 -2.96 3.67 1.22
N ALA A 95 -1.90 3.90 1.99
CA ALA A 95 -1.97 4.17 3.42
C ALA A 95 -1.28 5.50 3.73
N VAL A 96 -1.74 6.22 4.73
CA VAL A 96 -1.09 7.46 5.20
C VAL A 96 -0.79 7.36 6.68
N ARG A 97 0.45 7.68 7.06
CA ARG A 97 0.87 7.67 8.47
C ARG A 97 0.58 9.03 9.09
N THR A 98 -0.13 9.03 10.22
CA THR A 98 -0.37 10.21 11.09
C THR A 98 -0.63 11.52 10.32
N PRO A 99 -1.70 11.59 9.52
CA PRO A 99 -2.03 12.80 8.77
C PRO A 99 -2.34 13.96 9.74
N LEU A 100 -1.89 15.16 9.38
CA LEU A 100 -2.12 16.39 10.15
C LEU A 100 -2.85 17.45 9.30
N GLY A 101 -3.64 18.29 9.95
CA GLY A 101 -4.30 19.45 9.33
C GLY A 101 -5.17 19.06 8.12
N THR A 102 -5.03 19.79 7.00
CA THR A 102 -5.82 19.59 5.78
C THR A 102 -5.70 18.18 5.21
N MET A 103 -4.59 17.48 5.44
CA MET A 103 -4.45 16.09 4.98
C MET A 103 -5.51 15.17 5.61
N GLN A 104 -5.86 15.37 6.88
CA GLN A 104 -6.88 14.55 7.54
C GLN A 104 -8.26 14.73 6.88
N GLU A 105 -8.64 15.97 6.59
CA GLU A 105 -9.88 16.31 5.88
C GLU A 105 -9.93 15.70 4.48
N ILE A 106 -8.82 15.80 3.74
CA ILE A 106 -8.68 15.19 2.41
C ILE A 106 -8.88 13.68 2.51
N LEU A 107 -8.22 13.01 3.46
CA LEU A 107 -8.32 11.56 3.63
C LEU A 107 -9.74 11.12 3.99
N MET A 108 -10.43 11.86 4.87
CA MET A 108 -11.84 11.60 5.18
C MET A 108 -12.72 11.73 3.94
N HIS A 109 -12.51 12.76 3.11
CA HIS A 109 -13.23 12.94 1.86
C HIS A 109 -13.03 11.78 0.88
N TYR A 110 -11.82 11.20 0.81
CA TYR A 110 -11.53 10.01 0.00
C TYR A 110 -11.93 8.68 0.67
N GLY A 111 -12.60 8.71 1.83
CA GLY A 111 -13.10 7.52 2.53
C GLY A 111 -12.02 6.71 3.25
N PHE A 112 -10.89 7.32 3.59
CA PHE A 112 -9.91 6.71 4.47
C PHE A 112 -10.42 6.68 5.90
N LYS A 113 -10.06 5.62 6.63
CA LYS A 113 -10.38 5.44 8.04
C LYS A 113 -9.11 5.22 8.83
N LYS A 114 -9.03 5.88 9.99
CA LYS A 114 -8.00 5.63 11.00
C LYS A 114 -8.08 4.17 11.46
N THR A 115 -6.97 3.47 11.36
CA THR A 115 -6.81 2.08 11.79
C THR A 115 -5.52 1.96 12.61
N LEU A 116 -5.58 1.22 13.71
CA LEU A 116 -4.39 0.88 14.48
C LEU A 116 -3.82 -0.42 13.93
N VAL A 117 -2.55 -0.39 13.52
CA VAL A 117 -1.83 -1.57 13.06
C VAL A 117 -0.66 -1.86 13.97
N GLN A 118 -0.27 -3.13 14.07
CA GLN A 118 0.93 -3.55 14.78
C GLN A 118 2.12 -3.49 13.81
N ASP A 119 3.06 -2.59 14.06
CA ASP A 119 4.35 -2.51 13.38
C ASP A 119 5.42 -3.27 14.21
N PRO A 120 6.30 -4.06 13.57
CA PRO A 120 7.30 -4.86 14.27
C PRO A 120 8.38 -4.03 14.97
N ILE A 121 8.64 -2.79 14.51
CA ILE A 121 9.69 -1.91 15.03
C ILE A 121 9.10 -0.89 16.00
N PHE A 122 7.97 -0.28 15.64
CA PHE A 122 7.40 0.86 16.35
C PHE A 122 6.20 0.51 17.25
N GLY A 123 5.78 -0.75 17.29
CA GLY A 123 4.62 -1.18 18.07
C GLY A 123 3.30 -0.78 17.42
N ARG A 124 2.29 -0.43 18.21
CA ARG A 124 1.00 0.03 17.65
C ARG A 124 1.16 1.40 17.01
N VAL A 125 0.92 1.48 15.70
CA VAL A 125 0.98 2.72 14.93
C VAL A 125 -0.36 3.02 14.28
N GLU A 126 -0.60 4.31 14.07
CA GLU A 126 -1.76 4.81 13.35
C GLU A 126 -1.50 4.84 11.85
N LEU A 127 -2.37 4.15 11.09
CA LEU A 127 -2.44 4.23 9.65
C LEU A 127 -3.86 4.58 9.21
N TRP A 128 -3.95 5.50 8.27
CA TRP A 128 -5.18 5.81 7.57
C TRP A 128 -5.22 5.01 6.28
N VAL A 129 -6.20 4.13 6.15
CA VAL A 129 -6.36 3.24 4.99
C VAL A 129 -7.76 3.41 4.41
N ARG A 130 -7.87 3.37 3.09
CA ARG A 130 -9.17 3.34 2.42
C ARG A 130 -9.73 1.93 2.52
N SER A 131 -10.92 1.77 3.09
CA SER A 131 -11.63 0.49 3.07
C SER A 131 -11.84 0.08 1.61
N LYS A 132 -11.62 -1.19 1.24
CA LYS A 132 -12.01 -1.68 -0.09
C LYS A 132 -13.49 -1.34 -0.28
N GLN A 133 -13.83 -0.61 -1.36
CA GLN A 133 -15.23 -0.40 -1.70
C GLN A 133 -15.87 -1.77 -1.89
N PRO A 134 -17.09 -2.01 -1.35
CA PRO A 134 -17.83 -3.23 -1.59
C PRO A 134 -18.08 -3.44 -3.09
#